data_AF-A0A3S1B4C6-F1
#
_entry.id   AF-A0A3S1B4C6-F1
#
_cell.length_a   1.000
_cell.length_b   1.000
_cell.length_c   1.000
_cell.angle_alpha   90.00
_cell.angle_beta   90.00
_cell.angle_gamma   90.00
#
_symmetry.space_group_name_H-M   'P 1'
#
loop_
_entity.id
_entity.type
_entity.pdbx_description
1 polymer ?
#
loop_
_entity_poly.entity_id
_entity_poly.type
_entity_poly.pdbx_seq_one_letter_code
_entity_poly.pdbx_strand_id
1 'polypeptide(L)'
;MANARNLSPYVLLGFGVAGVSYLSTRNNRQKAMDTLQRMKARTMKVWSKQKLAAEMPLLEKAGHPDPYDIGDNRMVDEGAMFSVNYYNQNEQQR
;
A
#
# COMPACT_ATOMS: atom_id res chain seq x y z
N MET A 1 -7.50 -3.54 22.93
CA MET A 1 -6.44 -2.58 23.30
C MET A 1 -5.35 -3.37 24.03
N ALA A 2 -4.14 -3.44 23.48
CA ALA A 2 -3.05 -4.20 24.08
C ALA A 2 -2.61 -3.53 25.39
N ASN A 3 -2.64 -4.27 26.50
CA ASN A 3 -2.28 -3.79 27.82
C ASN A 3 -0.75 -3.65 27.88
N ALA A 4 -0.23 -2.43 27.80
CA ALA A 4 1.20 -2.17 27.90
C ALA A 4 1.65 -2.40 29.35
N ARG A 5 2.12 -3.62 29.63
CA ARG A 5 2.82 -3.91 30.89
C ARG A 5 4.07 -3.03 30.93
N ASN A 6 4.22 -2.23 31.99
CA ASN A 6 5.40 -1.39 32.22
C ASN A 6 6.65 -2.28 32.20
N LEU A 7 7.39 -2.24 31.08
CA LEU A 7 8.65 -2.96 30.93
C LEU A 7 9.66 -2.36 31.89
N SER A 8 10.18 -3.18 32.80
CA SER A 8 11.20 -2.77 33.75
C SER A 8 12.43 -2.25 33.00
N PRO A 9 13.00 -1.09 33.39
CA PRO A 9 14.16 -0.50 32.71
C PRO A 9 15.38 -1.44 32.68
N TYR A 10 15.49 -2.35 33.65
CA TYR A 10 16.52 -3.38 33.70
C TYR A 10 16.41 -4.41 32.56
N VAL A 11 15.19 -4.70 32.11
CA VAL A 11 14.97 -5.62 30.98
C VAL A 11 15.48 -4.98 29.69
N LEU A 12 15.16 -3.70 29.46
CA LEU A 12 15.66 -2.96 28.29
C LEU A 12 17.19 -2.85 28.29
N LEU A 13 17.80 -2.56 29.43
CA LEU A 13 19.26 -2.52 29.59
C LEU A 13 19.89 -3.89 29.33
N GLY A 14 19.32 -4.97 29.87
CA GLY A 14 19.80 -6.34 29.67
C GLY A 14 19.79 -6.76 28.19
N PHE A 15 18.70 -6.47 27.48
CA PHE A 15 18.61 -6.72 26.04
C PHE A 15 19.58 -5.85 25.22
N GLY A 16 19.76 -4.58 25.60
CA GLY A 16 20.68 -3.66 24.93
C GLY A 16 22.13 -4.13 24.99
N VAL A 17 22.61 -4.52 26.17
CA VAL A 17 24.00 -4.98 26.35
C VAL A 17 24.27 -6.28 25.59
N ALA A 18 23.35 -7.25 25.66
CA ALA A 18 23.47 -8.51 24.93
C ALA A 18 23.48 -8.31 23.41
N GLY A 19 22.62 -7.42 22.89
CA GLY A 19 22.58 -7.08 21.47
C GLY A 19 23.87 -6.42 20.98
N VAL A 20 24.41 -5.45 21.74
CA VAL A 20 25.67 -4.77 21.41
C VAL A 20 26.84 -5.74 21.45
N SER A 21 26.91 -6.63 22.45
CA SER A 21 27.97 -7.65 22.54
C SER A 21 27.93 -8.62 21.35
N TYR A 22 26.74 -9.08 20.96
CA TYR A 22 26.57 -9.96 19.82
C TYR A 22 27.00 -9.29 18.49
N LEU A 23 26.66 -8.01 18.29
CA LEU A 23 27.00 -7.23 17.10
C LEU A 23 28.44 -6.69 17.07
N SER A 24 29.13 -6.69 18.21
CA SER A 24 30.54 -6.27 18.31
C SER A 24 31.47 -7.21 17.53
N THR A 25 31.14 -8.50 17.50
CA THR A 25 31.93 -9.51 16.75
C THR A 25 31.71 -9.37 15.24
N ARG A 26 32.78 -9.15 14.45
CA ARG A 26 32.68 -8.93 12.99
C ARG A 26 31.87 -10.00 12.25
N ASN A 27 32.08 -11.28 12.58
CA ASN A 27 31.38 -12.40 11.94
C ASN A 27 29.88 -12.39 12.24
N ASN A 28 29.52 -12.12 13.50
CA ASN A 28 28.11 -12.09 13.94
C ASN A 28 27.37 -10.88 13.39
N ARG A 29 28.05 -9.73 13.26
CA ARG A 29 27.50 -8.54 12.60
C ARG A 29 27.15 -8.81 11.13
N GLN A 30 28.05 -9.48 10.40
CA GLN A 30 27.79 -9.80 8.99
C GLN A 30 26.57 -10.72 8.86
N LYS A 31 26.50 -11.79 9.66
CA LYS A 31 25.35 -12.69 9.70
C LYS A 31 24.05 -11.95 10.06
N ALA A 32 24.09 -11.06 11.06
CA ALA A 32 22.94 -10.26 11.44
C ALA A 32 22.46 -9.36 10.29
N MET A 33 23.38 -8.68 9.60
CA MET A 33 23.05 -7.86 8.43
C MET A 33 22.48 -8.69 7.28
N ASP A 34 23.07 -9.85 6.98
CA ASP A 34 22.58 -10.74 5.93
C ASP A 34 21.16 -11.25 6.26
N THR A 35 20.89 -11.62 7.52
CA THR A 35 19.54 -12.01 7.94
C THR A 35 18.53 -10.86 7.85
N LEU A 36 18.93 -9.65 8.24
CA LEU A 36 18.10 -8.46 8.16
C LEU A 36 17.77 -8.10 6.71
N GLN A 37 18.77 -8.17 5.82
CA GLN A 37 18.58 -7.95 4.39
C GLN A 37 17.63 -8.99 3.78
N ARG A 38 17.80 -10.28 4.13
CA ARG A 38 16.91 -11.36 3.67
C ARG A 38 15.48 -11.17 4.17
N MET A 39 15.30 -10.79 5.44
CA MET A 39 13.97 -10.47 5.99
C MET A 39 13.36 -9.27 5.27
N LYS A 40 14.10 -8.16 5.14
CA LYS A 40 13.64 -6.96 4.42
C LYS A 40 13.21 -7.30 2.99
N ALA A 41 14.02 -8.06 2.25
CA ALA A 41 13.69 -8.47 0.88
C ALA A 41 12.41 -9.32 0.82
N ARG A 42 12.22 -10.26 1.77
CA ARG A 42 10.99 -11.06 1.85
C ARG A 42 9.77 -10.22 2.22
N THR A 43 9.89 -9.35 3.21
CA THR A 43 8.79 -8.48 3.65
C THR A 43 8.38 -7.52 2.56
N MET A 44 9.34 -6.88 1.88
CA MET A 44 9.06 -6.01 0.74
C MET A 44 8.40 -6.79 -0.40
N LYS A 45 8.87 -8.01 -0.71
CA LYS A 45 8.24 -8.85 -1.73
C LYS A 45 6.79 -9.21 -1.41
N VAL A 46 6.49 -9.54 -0.15
CA VAL A 46 5.11 -9.83 0.29
C VAL A 46 4.24 -8.57 0.22
N TRP A 47 4.75 -7.44 0.71
CA TRP A 47 4.00 -6.19 0.69
C TRP A 47 3.76 -5.67 -0.73
N SER A 48 4.76 -5.73 -1.60
CA SER A 48 4.62 -5.40 -3.02
C SER A 48 3.67 -6.35 -3.74
N LYS A 49 3.69 -7.66 -3.45
CA LYS A 49 2.69 -8.60 -4.00
C LYS A 49 1.27 -8.27 -3.54
N GLN A 50 1.11 -7.84 -2.29
CA GLN A 50 -0.19 -7.42 -1.76
C GLN A 50 -0.70 -6.13 -2.42
N LYS A 51 0.21 -5.20 -2.74
CA LYS A 51 -0.13 -4.03 -3.57
C LYS A 51 -0.49 -4.42 -5.00
N LEU A 52 0.29 -5.31 -5.62
CA LEU A 52 0.02 -5.77 -6.99
C LEU A 52 -1.34 -6.49 -7.08
N ALA A 53 -1.68 -7.32 -6.08
CA ALA A 53 -2.97 -8.00 -6.00
C ALA A 53 -4.17 -7.02 -5.91
N ALA A 54 -3.98 -5.83 -5.34
CA ALA A 54 -5.00 -4.77 -5.31
C ALA A 54 -5.10 -4.02 -6.66
N GLU A 55 -4.04 -4.03 -7.47
CA GLU A 55 -4.00 -3.41 -8.82
C GLU A 55 -4.40 -4.37 -9.96
N MET A 56 -4.37 -5.69 -9.74
CA MET A 56 -4.82 -6.69 -10.71
C MET A 56 -6.21 -6.42 -11.32
N PRO A 57 -7.26 -6.03 -10.56
CA PRO A 57 -8.57 -5.76 -11.16
C PRO A 57 -8.57 -4.56 -12.11
N LEU A 58 -7.66 -3.59 -11.93
CA LEU A 58 -7.52 -2.45 -12.86
C LEU A 58 -6.82 -2.86 -14.15
N LEU A 59 -5.84 -3.77 -14.05
CA LEU A 59 -5.14 -4.32 -15.22
C LEU A 59 -6.04 -5.25 -16.05
N GLU A 60 -6.95 -5.97 -15.40
CA GLU A 60 -7.92 -6.86 -16.07
C GLU A 60 -8.97 -6.07 -16.87
N LYS A 61 -9.41 -4.91 -16.36
CA LYS A 61 -10.26 -3.97 -17.10
C LYS A 61 -9.53 -3.28 -18.27
N ALA A 62 -8.20 -3.18 -18.23
CA ALA A 62 -7.38 -2.57 -19.28
C ALA A 62 -7.25 -3.50 -20.51
N GLY A 63 -8.34 -3.67 -21.26
CA GLY A 63 -8.38 -4.47 -22.50
C GLY A 63 -9.68 -5.24 -22.71
N HIS A 64 -10.48 -5.39 -21.65
CA HIS A 64 -11.80 -6.01 -21.70
C HIS A 64 -12.81 -5.07 -21.04
N PRO A 65 -13.24 -4.00 -21.75
CA PRO A 65 -14.31 -3.15 -21.25
C PRO A 65 -15.58 -3.99 -21.11
N ASP A 66 -16.16 -4.02 -19.91
CA ASP A 66 -17.41 -4.72 -19.63
C ASP A 66 -18.58 -3.86 -20.14
N PRO A 67 -19.33 -4.31 -21.17
CA PRO A 67 -20.43 -3.52 -21.73
C PRO A 67 -21.61 -3.32 -20.75
N TYR A 68 -21.63 -4.05 -19.62
CA TYR A 68 -22.65 -3.92 -18.60
C TYR A 68 -22.15 -3.18 -17.34
N ASP A 69 -20.96 -2.57 -17.37
CA ASP A 69 -20.49 -1.72 -16.29
C ASP A 69 -21.33 -0.43 -16.23
N ILE A 70 -22.24 -0.37 -15.26
CA ILE A 70 -23.14 0.76 -15.02
C ILE A 70 -22.34 2.05 -14.77
N GLY A 71 -21.12 1.96 -14.23
CA GLY A 71 -20.25 3.10 -13.99
C GLY A 71 -19.74 3.74 -15.29
N ASP A 72 -19.34 2.91 -16.26
CA ASP A 72 -18.85 3.38 -17.55
C ASP A 72 -19.98 3.95 -18.42
N ASN A 73 -21.15 3.31 -18.41
CA ASN A 73 -22.34 3.78 -19.12
C ASN A 73 -22.78 5.17 -18.62
N ARG A 74 -22.73 5.40 -17.31
CA ARG A 74 -23.07 6.70 -16.72
C ARG A 74 -22.14 7.83 -17.19
N MET A 75 -20.83 7.58 -17.33
CA MET A 75 -19.91 8.61 -17.84
C MET A 75 -20.22 9.04 -19.27
N VAL A 76 -20.64 8.10 -20.12
CA VAL A 76 -21.03 8.41 -21.51
C VAL A 76 -22.33 9.21 -21.55
N ASP A 77 -23.33 8.79 -20.76
CA ASP A 77 -24.62 9.49 -20.66
C ASP A 77 -24.46 10.93 -20.15
N GLU A 78 -23.60 11.14 -19.14
CA GLU A 78 -23.28 12.46 -18.60
C GLU A 78 -22.60 13.36 -19.64
N GLY A 79 -21.68 12.81 -20.44
CA GLY A 79 -21.00 13.52 -21.52
C GLY A 79 -21.95 13.90 -22.67
N ALA A 80 -22.87 13.01 -23.05
CA ALA A 80 -23.82 13.24 -24.14
C ALA A 80 -24.79 14.39 -23.84
N MET A 81 -25.21 14.54 -22.57
CA MET A 81 -26.15 15.59 -22.15
C MET A 81 -25.45 16.90 -21.77
N PHE A 82 -24.13 16.93 -21.64
CA PHE A 82 -23.39 18.09 -21.12
C PHE A 82 -23.58 19.36 -21.97
N SER A 83 -23.48 19.26 -23.30
CA SER A 83 -23.59 20.41 -24.21
C SER A 83 -24.98 21.03 -24.21
N VAL A 84 -26.03 20.20 -24.16
CA VAL A 84 -27.43 20.63 -24.08
C VAL A 84 -27.70 21.31 -22.74
N ASN A 85 -27.26 20.71 -21.64
CA ASN A 85 -27.43 21.28 -20.31
C ASN A 85 -26.68 22.62 -20.16
N TYR A 86 -25.46 22.72 -20.71
CA TYR A 86 -24.68 23.95 -20.71
C TYR A 86 -25.38 25.07 -21.47
N TYR A 87 -25.89 24.79 -22.68
CA TYR A 87 -26.63 25.77 -23.48
C TYR A 87 -27.92 26.23 -22.78
N ASN A 88 -28.71 25.29 -22.26
CA ASN A 88 -29.97 25.58 -21.58
C ASN A 88 -29.78 26.43 -20.30
N GLN A 89 -28.64 26.29 -19.62
CA GLN A 89 -28.33 27.07 -18.41
C GLN A 89 -27.74 28.46 -18.73
N ASN A 90 -26.89 28.58 -19.76
CA ASN A 90 -26.10 29.79 -19.98
C ASN A 90 -26.63 30.70 -21.09
N GLU A 91 -27.30 30.15 -22.09
CA GLU A 91 -27.75 30.88 -23.28
C GLU A 91 -29.28 30.99 -23.37
N GLN A 92 -30.02 29.96 -22.94
CA GLN A 92 -31.49 29.95 -23.05
C GLN A 92 -32.22 30.57 -21.84
N GLN A 93 -31.57 30.61 -20.66
CA GLN A 93 -32.11 31.25 -19.45
C GLN A 93 -31.66 32.71 -19.28
N ARG A 94 -31.01 33.27 -20.30
CA ARG A 94 -30.53 34.66 -20.34
C ARG A 94 -31.47 35.53 -21.17
#